data_AF-A0A7K8NVE2-F1
#
_entry.id   AF-A0A7K8NVE2-F1
#
_cell.length_a   1.000
_cell.length_b   1.000
_cell.length_c   1.000
_cell.angle_alpha   90.00
_cell.angle_beta   90.00
_cell.angle_gamma   90.00
#
_symmetry.space_group_name_H-M   'P 1'
#
loop_
_entity.id
_entity.type
_entity.pdbx_description
1 polymer ?
#
loop_
_entity_poly.entity_id
_entity_poly.type
_entity_poly.pdbx_seq_one_letter_code
_entity_poly.pdbx_strand_id
1 'polypeptide(L)'
;RNKSGIWGWRSEKMEVVSGYEAKVYSASNVELVTKTRTEHLSDQDKSRNKGSRTPFHSFLGIAQQHGTHNGAPVLQAASPTNPTAITPEEYFDPHFDLEARNIGRPIEMSSKVQRFKATLWLCEQHPLSLAEQVTPIIDLMAISNAHFAKLRDFI
;
A
#
# COMPACT_ATOMS: atom_id res chain seq x y z
N ARG A 1 -24.26 -1.38 2.91
CA ARG A 1 -24.97 -1.01 1.66
C ARG A 1 -25.73 0.27 1.88
N ASN A 2 -25.58 1.25 1.00
CA ASN A 2 -26.29 2.53 1.15
C ASN A 2 -27.77 2.32 0.83
N LYS A 3 -28.64 3.06 1.51
CA LYS A 3 -30.09 3.02 1.30
C LYS A 3 -30.57 4.37 0.76
N SER A 4 -31.54 4.36 -0.14
CA SER A 4 -32.24 5.53 -0.67
C SER A 4 -33.73 5.45 -0.32
N GLY A 5 -34.43 6.60 -0.28
CA GLY A 5 -35.87 6.66 0.01
C GLY A 5 -36.22 7.47 1.26
N ILE A 6 -37.49 7.88 1.36
CA ILE A 6 -38.04 8.70 2.44
C ILE A 6 -38.65 7.76 3.49
N TRP A 7 -38.52 8.15 4.76
CA TRP A 7 -39.05 7.54 5.99
C TRP A 7 -39.94 6.28 5.81
N GLY A 8 -39.43 5.12 6.24
CA GLY A 8 -40.13 3.82 6.15
C GLY A 8 -39.97 3.07 4.83
N TRP A 9 -39.75 3.76 3.71
CA TRP A 9 -39.69 3.17 2.36
C TRP A 9 -38.29 3.18 1.78
N ARG A 10 -37.31 2.67 2.54
CA ARG A 10 -35.92 2.66 2.10
C ARG A 10 -35.61 1.41 1.27
N SER A 11 -35.22 1.61 0.02
CA SER A 11 -34.64 0.57 -0.84
C SER A 11 -33.12 0.65 -0.83
N GLU A 12 -32.49 -0.39 -1.37
CA GLU A 12 -31.04 -0.41 -1.56
C GLU A 12 -30.66 0.60 -2.64
N LYS A 13 -29.66 1.43 -2.37
CA LYS A 13 -29.23 2.45 -3.32
C LYS A 13 -28.57 1.77 -4.52
N MET A 14 -29.12 2.01 -5.69
CA MET A 14 -28.62 1.59 -7.00
C MET A 14 -28.33 2.83 -7.83
N GLU A 15 -27.22 2.84 -8.57
CA GLU A 15 -26.88 3.88 -9.53
C GLU A 15 -26.33 3.24 -10.81
N VAL A 16 -26.60 3.85 -11.97
CA VAL A 16 -26.04 3.40 -13.24
C VAL A 16 -24.65 4.03 -13.41
N VAL A 17 -23.63 3.18 -13.55
CA VAL A 17 -22.23 3.58 -13.79
C VAL A 17 -21.76 2.90 -15.06
N SER A 18 -21.33 3.68 -16.06
CA SER A 18 -20.85 3.17 -17.36
C SER A 18 -21.80 2.17 -18.04
N GLY A 19 -23.11 2.38 -17.90
CA GLY A 19 -24.14 1.51 -18.47
C GLY A 19 -24.48 0.26 -17.65
N TYR A 20 -23.83 0.06 -16.50
CA TYR A 20 -24.10 -1.05 -15.59
C TYR A 20 -24.88 -0.58 -14.36
N GLU A 21 -25.91 -1.33 -13.97
CA GLU A 21 -26.59 -1.11 -12.69
C GLU A 21 -25.69 -1.58 -11.54
N ALA A 22 -25.26 -0.63 -10.72
CA ALA A 22 -24.36 -0.89 -9.62
C ALA A 22 -25.02 -0.64 -8.26
N LYS A 23 -24.81 -1.58 -7.35
CA LYS A 23 -25.17 -1.49 -5.93
C LYS A 23 -24.18 -0.54 -5.24
N VAL A 24 -24.69 0.47 -4.54
CA VAL A 24 -23.84 1.47 -3.87
C VAL A 24 -23.56 1.06 -2.42
N TYR A 25 -22.29 0.99 -2.05
CA TYR A 25 -21.82 0.66 -0.70
C TYR A 25 -20.94 1.78 -0.15
N SER A 26 -21.10 2.11 1.13
CA SER A 26 -20.07 2.83 1.87
C SER A 26 -19.11 1.81 2.49
N ALA A 27 -17.81 1.98 2.22
CA ALA A 27 -16.74 1.28 2.90
C ALA A 27 -16.11 2.21 3.95
N SER A 28 -16.33 1.87 5.22
CA SER A 28 -15.62 2.45 6.35
C SER A 28 -14.45 1.54 6.73
N ASN A 29 -13.32 2.12 7.15
CA ASN A 29 -12.08 1.42 7.53
C ASN A 29 -11.21 0.96 6.35
N VAL A 30 -11.24 1.70 5.23
CA VAL A 30 -10.27 1.45 4.16
C VAL A 30 -8.92 1.99 4.60
N GLU A 31 -7.89 1.15 4.53
CA GLU A 31 -6.52 1.51 4.87
C GLU A 31 -5.61 1.36 3.64
N LEU A 32 -4.93 2.44 3.27
CA LEU A 32 -3.80 2.39 2.37
C LEU A 32 -2.52 2.28 3.20
N VAL A 33 -1.85 1.13 3.12
CA VAL A 33 -0.60 0.86 3.83
C VAL A 33 0.56 0.99 2.84
N THR A 34 1.29 2.10 2.91
CA THR A 34 2.51 2.30 2.13
C THR A 34 3.71 1.87 2.95
N LYS A 35 4.43 0.85 2.48
CA LYS A 35 5.68 0.38 3.08
C LYS A 35 6.87 0.79 2.22
N THR A 36 7.87 1.44 2.82
CA THR A 36 9.08 1.92 2.13
C THR A 36 10.31 1.33 2.80
N ARG A 37 11.11 0.57 2.03
CA ARG A 37 12.40 -0.01 2.44
C ARG A 37 13.55 0.94 2.08
N THR A 38 14.52 1.13 2.97
CA THR A 38 15.63 2.08 2.81
C THR A 38 17.01 1.50 3.06
N GLU A 39 17.13 0.23 3.46
CA GLU A 39 18.40 -0.41 3.82
C GLU A 39 19.42 -0.52 2.66
N HIS A 40 18.94 -0.42 1.43
CA HIS A 40 19.77 -0.43 0.22
C HIS A 40 20.33 0.96 -0.13
N LEU A 41 19.79 2.03 0.46
CA LEU A 41 20.20 3.40 0.20
C LEU A 41 21.41 3.81 1.04
N SER A 42 22.20 4.73 0.51
CA SER A 42 23.25 5.41 1.29
C SER A 42 22.62 6.36 2.33
N ASP A 43 23.37 6.72 3.36
CA ASP A 43 22.86 7.67 4.37
C ASP A 43 22.54 9.05 3.77
N GLN A 44 23.28 9.45 2.74
CA GLN A 44 23.01 10.67 1.97
C GLN A 44 21.64 10.57 1.27
N ASP A 45 21.33 9.45 0.61
CA ASP A 45 20.06 9.25 -0.11
C ASP A 45 18.87 9.12 0.85
N LYS A 46 19.08 8.48 2.01
CA LYS A 46 18.07 8.42 3.09
C LYS A 46 17.69 9.83 3.56
N SER A 47 18.65 10.74 3.70
CA SER A 47 18.39 12.12 4.13
C SER A 47 17.55 12.90 3.11
N ARG A 48 17.79 12.69 1.81
CA ARG A 48 17.01 13.29 0.72
C ARG A 48 15.56 12.80 0.69
N ASN A 49 15.34 11.51 0.96
CA ASN A 49 14.03 10.89 0.86
C ASN A 49 13.08 11.26 2.03
N LYS A 50 13.63 11.62 3.20
CA LYS A 50 12.86 12.06 4.37
C LYS A 50 12.11 13.40 4.16
N GLY A 51 12.50 14.21 3.17
CA GLY A 51 11.94 15.55 2.92
C GLY A 51 10.73 15.60 1.99
N SER A 52 10.41 14.51 1.28
CA SER A 52 9.33 14.45 0.29
C SER A 52 7.96 14.30 0.96
N ARG A 53 7.47 15.37 1.59
CA ARG A 53 6.06 15.48 1.98
C ARG A 53 5.22 15.72 0.74
N THR A 54 4.55 14.67 0.25
CA THR A 54 3.66 14.79 -0.89
C THR A 54 2.43 15.64 -0.54
N PRO A 55 1.93 16.51 -1.43
CA PRO A 55 0.81 17.43 -1.16
C PRO A 55 -0.51 16.77 -0.72
N PHE A 56 -0.68 15.45 -0.91
CA PHE A 56 -1.81 14.69 -0.34
C PHE A 56 -1.83 14.62 1.19
N HIS A 57 -0.72 14.93 1.88
CA HIS A 57 -0.75 15.06 3.34
C HIS A 57 -1.77 16.11 3.80
N SER A 58 -2.00 17.16 2.99
CA SER A 58 -2.90 18.26 3.35
C SER A 58 -4.36 18.04 2.93
N PHE A 59 -4.63 17.28 1.85
CA PHE A 59 -5.99 17.11 1.31
C PHE A 59 -6.85 16.07 2.06
N LEU A 60 -6.24 15.18 2.85
CA LEU A 60 -6.95 14.05 3.49
C LEU A 60 -6.96 14.08 5.03
N GLY A 61 -6.55 15.20 5.67
CA GLY A 61 -6.67 15.39 7.12
C GLY A 61 -6.02 14.28 7.97
N ILE A 62 -4.85 13.81 7.55
CA ILE A 62 -4.30 12.50 7.95
C ILE A 62 -3.60 12.57 9.32
N ALA A 63 -4.07 11.76 10.28
CA ALA A 63 -3.25 11.33 11.41
C ALA A 63 -2.28 10.24 10.93
N GLN A 64 -1.01 10.58 10.72
CA GLN A 64 0.01 9.61 10.33
C GLN A 64 0.50 8.83 11.55
N GLN A 65 0.26 7.53 11.57
CA GLN A 65 1.03 6.62 12.42
C GLN A 65 2.26 6.16 11.64
N HIS A 66 3.44 6.61 12.06
CA HIS A 66 4.71 6.12 11.54
C HIS A 66 5.12 4.89 12.36
N GLY A 67 5.13 3.73 11.74
CA GLY A 67 5.79 2.54 12.28
C GLY A 67 7.15 2.40 11.63
N THR A 68 8.24 2.46 12.41
CA THR A 68 9.57 2.04 11.96
C THR A 68 9.77 0.59 12.36
N HIS A 69 9.89 -0.29 11.38
CA HIS A 69 10.29 -1.67 11.62
C HIS A 69 11.76 -1.79 11.24
N ASN A 70 12.61 -1.82 12.27
CA ASN A 70 14.02 -2.13 12.10
C ASN A 70 14.16 -3.64 12.32
N GLY A 71 14.76 -4.34 11.37
CA GLY A 71 15.20 -5.72 11.58
C GLY A 71 16.18 -5.82 12.76
N ALA A 72 16.45 -7.04 13.22
CA ALA A 72 17.37 -7.27 14.33
C ALA A 72 18.72 -6.59 14.06
N PRO A 73 19.29 -5.84 15.03
CA PRO A 73 20.59 -5.22 14.87
C PRO A 73 21.65 -6.31 14.71
N VAL A 74 22.37 -6.31 13.59
CA VAL A 74 23.49 -7.22 13.39
C VAL A 74 24.74 -6.59 14.01
N LEU A 75 25.14 -7.11 15.17
CA LEU A 75 26.30 -6.62 15.92
C LEU A 75 27.64 -6.86 15.19
N GLN A 76 27.69 -7.89 14.34
CA GLN A 76 28.89 -8.26 13.58
C GLN A 76 28.46 -8.89 12.24
N ALA A 77 28.71 -8.18 11.14
CA ALA A 77 28.32 -8.63 9.80
C ALA A 77 29.30 -9.68 9.28
N ALA A 78 28.81 -10.88 8.95
CA ALA A 78 29.64 -11.91 8.33
C ALA A 78 30.11 -11.53 6.91
N SER A 79 29.29 -10.81 6.15
CA SER A 79 29.66 -10.22 4.87
C SER A 79 28.76 -9.02 4.50
N PRO A 80 29.15 -8.18 3.52
CA PRO A 80 28.36 -7.01 3.11
C PRO A 80 26.97 -7.34 2.53
N THR A 81 26.84 -8.52 1.91
CA THR A 81 25.62 -8.99 1.25
C THR A 81 24.92 -10.11 2.01
N ASN A 82 25.54 -10.67 3.05
CA ASN A 82 24.96 -11.65 3.96
C ASN A 82 25.51 -11.40 5.38
N PRO A 83 25.06 -10.33 6.06
CA PRO A 83 25.54 -9.97 7.39
C PRO A 83 25.11 -10.97 8.47
N THR A 84 24.02 -11.71 8.25
CA THR A 84 23.44 -12.70 9.17
C THR A 84 23.98 -14.12 8.99
N ALA A 85 24.94 -14.31 8.07
CA ALA A 85 25.58 -15.60 7.76
C ALA A 85 24.62 -16.74 7.41
N ILE A 86 23.42 -16.43 6.92
CA ILE A 86 22.42 -17.46 6.55
C ILE A 86 23.00 -18.31 5.42
N THR A 87 23.02 -19.63 5.58
CA THR A 87 23.45 -20.52 4.51
C THR A 87 22.30 -20.81 3.53
N PRO A 88 22.60 -21.24 2.29
CA PRO A 88 21.55 -21.67 1.37
C PRO A 88 20.68 -22.80 1.94
N GLU A 89 21.28 -23.75 2.64
CA GLU A 89 20.58 -24.89 3.26
C GLU A 89 19.58 -24.40 4.32
N GLU A 90 20.00 -23.47 5.18
CA GLU A 90 19.13 -22.82 6.16
C GLU A 90 18.00 -22.01 5.50
N TYR A 91 18.28 -21.34 4.37
CA TYR A 91 17.30 -20.50 3.70
C TYR A 91 16.22 -21.30 2.94
N PHE A 92 16.60 -22.40 2.32
CA PHE A 92 15.70 -23.22 1.52
C PHE A 92 14.95 -24.29 2.33
N ASP A 93 15.25 -24.44 3.62
CA ASP A 93 14.55 -25.35 4.53
C ASP A 93 13.26 -24.69 5.08
N PRO A 94 12.06 -25.16 4.71
CA PRO A 94 10.79 -24.63 5.23
C PRO A 94 10.60 -24.85 6.74
N HIS A 95 11.37 -25.74 7.35
CA HIS A 95 11.31 -26.08 8.77
C HIS A 95 12.34 -25.31 9.61
N PHE A 96 13.22 -24.55 8.97
CA PHE A 96 14.23 -23.75 9.66
C PHE A 96 13.70 -22.32 9.92
N ASP A 97 13.58 -21.94 11.20
CA ASP A 97 13.12 -20.61 11.58
C ASP A 97 14.27 -19.59 11.50
N LEU A 98 14.15 -18.65 10.56
CA LEU A 98 15.09 -17.53 10.42
C LEU A 98 14.81 -16.40 11.42
N GLU A 99 13.71 -16.47 12.17
CA GLU A 99 13.24 -15.43 13.09
C GLU A 99 13.21 -14.04 12.41
N ALA A 100 14.00 -13.08 12.92
CA ALA A 100 14.16 -11.75 12.34
C ALA A 100 15.34 -11.63 11.36
N ARG A 101 16.12 -12.72 11.16
CA ARG A 101 17.26 -12.73 10.24
C ARG A 101 16.75 -12.70 8.80
N ASN A 102 17.40 -11.87 7.99
CA ASN A 102 17.12 -11.77 6.57
C ASN A 102 18.40 -12.02 5.80
N ILE A 103 18.27 -12.55 4.58
CA ILE A 103 19.35 -12.51 3.60
C ILE A 103 19.57 -11.05 3.20
N GLY A 104 20.81 -10.61 3.16
CA GLY A 104 21.13 -9.22 2.89
C GLY A 104 21.12 -8.32 4.12
N ARG A 105 21.16 -7.01 3.88
CA ARG A 105 21.19 -6.01 4.95
C ARG A 105 19.91 -6.10 5.79
N PRO A 106 19.99 -5.87 7.12
CA PRO A 106 18.80 -5.81 7.97
C PRO A 106 17.76 -4.86 7.38
N ILE A 107 16.50 -5.31 7.34
CA ILE A 107 15.42 -4.54 6.74
C ILE A 107 15.24 -3.24 7.53
N GLU A 108 15.30 -2.11 6.82
CA GLU A 108 14.98 -0.79 7.35
C GLU A 108 13.71 -0.33 6.64
N MET A 109 12.56 -0.53 7.28
CA MET A 109 11.27 -0.25 6.66
C MET A 109 10.47 0.76 7.47
N SER A 110 9.96 1.78 6.79
CA SER A 110 8.94 2.68 7.31
C SER A 110 7.57 2.29 6.75
N SER A 111 6.56 2.32 7.60
CA SER A 111 5.16 2.11 7.21
C SER A 111 4.35 3.37 7.46
N LYS A 112 3.57 3.78 6.46
CA LYS A 112 2.58 4.84 6.55
C LYS A 112 1.20 4.25 6.30
N VAL A 113 0.33 4.33 7.29
CA VAL A 113 -1.07 3.91 7.18
C VAL A 113 -1.94 5.14 6.96
N GLN A 114 -2.79 5.10 5.94
CA GLN A 114 -3.74 6.16 5.62
C GLN A 114 -5.15 5.60 5.58
N ARG A 115 -6.01 6.12 6.46
CA ARG A 115 -7.39 5.66 6.59
C ARG A 115 -8.33 6.59 5.84
N PHE A 116 -9.24 6.04 5.05
CA PHE A 116 -10.25 6.82 4.36
C PHE A 116 -11.60 6.07 4.29
N LYS A 117 -12.67 6.83 4.06
CA LYS A 117 -13.98 6.28 3.72
C LYS A 117 -14.09 6.29 2.20
N ALA A 118 -14.60 5.21 1.64
CA ALA A 118 -14.82 5.09 0.20
C ALA A 118 -16.29 4.78 -0.10
N THR A 119 -16.75 5.18 -1.27
CA THR A 119 -18.01 4.69 -1.84
C THR A 119 -17.65 3.71 -2.95
N LEU A 120 -18.23 2.52 -2.92
CA LEU A 120 -18.01 1.46 -3.90
C LEU A 120 -19.30 1.25 -4.70
N TRP A 121 -19.15 1.13 -6.02
CA TRP A 121 -20.21 0.75 -6.95
C TRP A 121 -19.91 -0.65 -7.46
N LEU A 122 -20.73 -1.62 -7.06
CA LEU A 122 -20.52 -3.04 -7.38
C LEU A 122 -21.63 -3.54 -8.30
N CYS A 123 -21.25 -4.10 -9.45
CA CYS A 123 -22.15 -4.72 -10.40
C CYS A 123 -21.75 -6.20 -10.58
N GLU A 124 -22.72 -7.11 -10.60
CA GLU A 124 -22.47 -8.55 -10.74
C GLU A 124 -22.21 -8.95 -12.20
N GLN A 125 -22.71 -8.16 -13.15
CA GLN A 125 -22.63 -8.42 -14.59
C GLN A 125 -21.49 -7.63 -15.28
N HIS A 126 -20.70 -6.90 -14.51
CA HIS A 126 -19.58 -6.15 -15.06
C HIS A 126 -18.34 -7.06 -15.15
N PRO A 127 -17.71 -7.21 -16.34
CA PRO A 127 -16.50 -8.01 -16.47
C PRO A 127 -15.40 -7.41 -15.59
N LEU A 128 -14.72 -8.25 -14.79
CA LEU A 128 -13.56 -7.84 -14.00
C LEU A 128 -12.40 -7.48 -14.95
N SER A 129 -12.34 -6.22 -15.37
CA SER A 129 -11.17 -5.65 -16.04
C SER A 129 -10.23 -5.09 -14.98
N LEU A 130 -9.15 -5.82 -14.70
CA LEU A 130 -8.12 -5.37 -13.76
C LEU A 130 -7.52 -4.03 -14.20
N ALA A 131 -7.36 -3.82 -15.52
CA ALA A 131 -6.85 -2.56 -16.05
C ALA A 131 -7.80 -1.40 -15.71
N GLU A 132 -9.08 -1.47 -16.09
CA GLU A 132 -10.03 -0.37 -15.85
C GLU A 132 -10.29 -0.11 -14.35
N GLN A 133 -10.22 -1.14 -13.51
CA GLN A 133 -10.44 -0.99 -12.06
C GLN A 133 -9.21 -0.45 -11.32
N VAL A 134 -8.01 -0.74 -11.80
CA VAL A 134 -6.77 -0.34 -11.15
C VAL A 134 -6.30 1.03 -11.66
N THR A 135 -6.64 1.43 -12.89
CA THR A 135 -6.28 2.74 -13.46
C THR A 135 -6.71 3.93 -12.59
N PRO A 136 -7.95 4.03 -12.05
CA PRO A 136 -8.34 5.14 -11.18
C PRO A 136 -7.53 5.23 -9.88
N ILE A 137 -7.07 4.09 -9.36
CA ILE A 137 -6.21 4.03 -8.17
C ILE A 137 -4.80 4.48 -8.54
N ILE A 138 -4.29 4.01 -9.68
CA ILE A 138 -2.99 4.41 -10.21
C ILE A 138 -2.96 5.90 -10.52
N ASP A 139 -4.00 6.45 -11.15
CA ASP A 139 -4.15 7.87 -11.46
C ASP A 139 -4.14 8.72 -10.20
N LEU A 140 -4.88 8.31 -9.17
CA LEU A 140 -4.90 8.99 -7.87
C LEU A 140 -3.50 9.02 -7.24
N MET A 141 -2.76 7.91 -7.32
CA MET A 141 -1.41 7.80 -6.76
C MET A 141 -0.35 8.51 -7.61
N ALA A 142 -0.52 8.54 -8.93
CA ALA A 142 0.40 9.14 -9.90
C ALA A 142 0.59 10.65 -9.70
N ILE A 143 -0.43 11.34 -9.18
CA ILE A 143 -0.39 12.79 -8.86
C ILE A 143 0.74 13.11 -7.86
N SER A 144 1.11 12.16 -7.00
CA SER A 144 2.10 12.39 -5.94
C SER A 144 3.28 11.43 -5.91
N ASN A 145 3.23 10.38 -6.72
CA ASN A 145 4.28 9.39 -6.79
C ASN A 145 4.73 9.20 -8.24
N ALA A 146 5.96 9.62 -8.54
CA ALA A 146 6.56 9.52 -9.87
C ALA A 146 6.64 8.07 -10.38
N HIS A 147 6.70 7.07 -9.51
CA HIS A 147 6.64 5.66 -9.91
C HIS A 147 5.24 5.26 -10.37
N PHE A 148 4.19 5.73 -9.70
CA PHE A 148 2.82 5.51 -10.15
C PHE A 148 2.51 6.29 -11.43
N ALA A 149 3.09 7.49 -11.62
CA ALA A 149 3.00 8.21 -12.89
C ALA A 149 3.63 7.41 -14.03
N LYS A 150 4.83 6.87 -13.83
CA LYS A 150 5.47 5.97 -14.81
C LYS A 150 4.66 4.70 -15.07
N LEU A 151 4.10 4.10 -14.02
CA LEU A 151 3.28 2.89 -14.15
C LEU A 151 2.02 3.19 -14.97
N ARG A 152 1.36 4.33 -14.72
CA ARG A 152 0.23 4.81 -15.51
C ARG A 152 0.61 5.00 -16.99
N ASP A 153 1.74 5.63 -17.25
CA ASP A 153 2.18 5.90 -18.62
C ASP A 153 2.62 4.63 -19.38
N PHE A 154 2.84 3.53 -18.66
CA PHE A 154 3.25 2.23 -19.21
C PHE A 154 2.07 1.31 -19.59
N ILE A 155 0.96 1.38 -18.86
CA ILE A 155 -0.25 0.55 -19.06
C ILE A 155 -1.27 1.23 -19.97
#